data_AF-A0A1Z7Z1R6-F1
#
_entry.id   AF-A0A1Z7Z1R6-F1
#
_cell.length_a   1.000
_cell.length_b   1.000
_cell.length_c   1.000
_cell.angle_alpha   90.00
_cell.angle_beta   90.00
_cell.angle_gamma   90.00
#
_symmetry.space_group_name_H-M   'P 1'
#
loop_
_entity.id
_entity.type
_entity.pdbx_description
1 polymer ?
#
loop_
_entity_poly.entity_id
_entity_poly.type
_entity_poly.pdbx_seq_one_letter_code
_entity_poly.pdbx_strand_id
1 'polypeptide(L)'
;MKSKLRNAFENEMRLAREKYEENNYPQCFEHLERAHILGQRNYITHVRNHYWMYKVAVKTTDLREALGQIVRIIMSVGSLVGVVPIGNTGRARINPIKPMKIPRDLQVYFE
;
A
#
# COMPACT_ATOMS: atom_id res chain seq x y z
N MET A 1 -9.14 -12.51 -3.90
CA MET A 1 -8.53 -11.54 -4.84
C MET A 1 -8.32 -12.22 -6.18
N LYS A 2 -8.74 -11.62 -7.31
CA LYS A 2 -8.55 -12.17 -8.68
C LYS A 2 -7.05 -12.34 -8.98
N SER A 3 -6.67 -13.33 -9.81
CA SER A 3 -5.27 -13.63 -10.13
C SER A 3 -4.53 -12.47 -10.80
N LYS A 4 -5.14 -11.81 -11.78
CA LYS A 4 -4.56 -10.64 -12.47
C LYS A 4 -4.22 -9.50 -11.51
N LEU A 5 -5.15 -9.16 -10.61
CA LEU A 5 -4.96 -8.14 -9.57
C LEU A 5 -3.86 -8.56 -8.57
N ARG A 6 -3.83 -9.84 -8.18
CA ARG A 6 -2.77 -10.39 -7.33
C ARG A 6 -1.39 -10.27 -7.98
N ASN A 7 -1.27 -10.61 -9.27
CA ASN A 7 0.01 -10.56 -9.98
C ASN A 7 0.52 -9.12 -10.11
N ALA A 8 -0.38 -8.16 -10.38
CA ALA A 8 -0.03 -6.74 -10.38
C ALA A 8 0.47 -6.27 -9.02
N PHE A 9 -0.22 -6.67 -7.94
CA PHE A 9 0.21 -6.39 -6.57
C PHE A 9 1.59 -6.98 -6.26
N GLU A 10 1.83 -8.24 -6.60
CA GLU A 10 3.13 -8.88 -6.38
C GLU A 10 4.25 -8.22 -7.20
N ASN A 11 3.95 -7.75 -8.41
CA ASN A 11 4.91 -7.00 -9.23
C ASN A 11 5.30 -5.67 -8.59
N GLU A 12 4.33 -4.86 -8.15
CA GLU A 12 4.62 -3.60 -7.45
C GLU A 12 5.38 -3.86 -6.13
N MET A 13 5.03 -4.92 -5.40
CA MET A 13 5.77 -5.31 -4.19
C MET A 13 7.20 -5.77 -4.51
N ARG A 14 7.46 -6.41 -5.66
CA ARG A 14 8.81 -6.77 -6.11
C ARG A 14 9.62 -5.51 -6.43
N LEU A 15 9.07 -4.60 -7.22
CA LEU A 15 9.72 -3.33 -7.57
C LEU A 15 10.01 -2.48 -6.31
N ALA A 16 9.08 -2.42 -5.37
CA ALA A 16 9.31 -1.76 -4.08
C ALA A 16 10.51 -2.36 -3.34
N ARG A 17 10.64 -3.70 -3.30
CA ARG A 17 11.78 -4.36 -2.66
C ARG A 17 13.09 -4.04 -3.35
N GLU A 18 13.13 -4.04 -4.68
CA GLU A 18 14.32 -3.65 -5.45
C GLU A 18 14.76 -2.23 -5.09
N LYS A 19 13.83 -1.27 -5.06
CA LYS A 19 14.12 0.11 -4.66
C LYS A 19 14.51 0.26 -3.19
N TYR A 20 14.02 -0.61 -2.32
CA TYR A 20 14.47 -0.66 -0.92
C TYR A 20 15.94 -1.08 -0.83
N GLU A 21 16.35 -2.14 -1.53
CA GLU A 21 17.74 -2.62 -1.53
C GLU A 21 18.71 -1.61 -2.19
N GLU A 22 18.23 -0.85 -3.19
CA GLU A 22 18.96 0.28 -3.79
C GLU A 22 19.05 1.52 -2.88
N ASN A 23 18.44 1.50 -1.69
CA ASN A 23 18.25 2.68 -0.81
C ASN A 23 17.46 3.83 -1.47
N ASN A 24 16.73 3.57 -2.57
CA ASN A 24 15.88 4.54 -3.24
C ASN A 24 14.48 4.55 -2.62
N TYR A 25 14.38 5.09 -1.41
CA TYR A 25 13.14 5.10 -0.64
C TYR A 25 11.98 5.89 -1.27
N PRO A 26 12.20 7.02 -1.98
CA PRO A 26 11.13 7.70 -2.70
C PRO A 26 10.44 6.79 -3.74
N GLN A 27 11.21 6.11 -4.59
CA GLN A 27 10.65 5.16 -5.57
C GLN A 27 10.09 3.91 -4.89
N CYS A 28 10.69 3.47 -3.78
CA CYS A 28 10.13 2.39 -2.98
C CYS A 28 8.72 2.72 -2.51
N PHE A 29 8.50 3.93 -1.98
CA PHE A 29 7.16 4.37 -1.57
C PHE A 29 6.19 4.48 -2.74
N GLU A 30 6.61 4.98 -3.90
CA GLU A 30 5.77 5.03 -5.10
C GLU A 30 5.20 3.64 -5.45
N HIS A 31 6.04 2.61 -5.48
CA HIS A 31 5.61 1.23 -5.71
C HIS A 31 4.75 0.68 -4.56
N LEU A 32 5.04 1.02 -3.31
CA LEU A 32 4.21 0.61 -2.17
C LEU A 32 2.83 1.24 -2.20
N GLU A 33 2.69 2.51 -2.58
CA GLU A 33 1.42 3.22 -2.72
C GLU A 33 0.56 2.58 -3.82
N ARG A 34 1.18 2.19 -4.94
CA ARG A 34 0.52 1.48 -6.03
C ARG A 34 0.08 0.08 -5.61
N ALA A 35 0.96 -0.66 -4.93
CA ALA A 35 0.63 -1.96 -4.35
C ALA A 35 -0.50 -1.85 -3.30
N HIS A 36 -0.54 -0.77 -2.51
CA HIS A 36 -1.61 -0.53 -1.55
C HIS A 36 -2.96 -0.44 -2.29
N ILE A 37 -3.04 0.39 -3.33
CA ILE A 37 -4.26 0.55 -4.15
C ILE A 37 -4.74 -0.81 -4.68
N LEU A 38 -3.83 -1.63 -5.20
CA LEU A 38 -4.15 -2.96 -5.74
C LEU A 38 -4.59 -3.97 -4.66
N GLY A 39 -4.00 -3.89 -3.46
CA GLY A 39 -4.17 -4.88 -2.39
C GLY A 39 -5.17 -4.52 -1.29
N GLN A 40 -5.65 -3.27 -1.21
CA GLN A 40 -6.39 -2.75 -0.05
C GLN A 40 -7.74 -3.45 0.23
N ARG A 41 -8.34 -4.14 -0.75
CA ARG A 41 -9.58 -4.93 -0.57
C ARG A 41 -9.33 -6.41 -0.21
N ASN A 42 -8.07 -6.79 0.01
CA ASN A 42 -7.72 -8.09 0.54
C ASN A 42 -6.87 -7.92 1.79
N TYR A 43 -7.34 -8.46 2.91
CA TYR A 43 -6.75 -8.24 4.24
C TYR A 43 -5.26 -8.59 4.30
N ILE A 44 -4.87 -9.76 3.78
CA ILE A 44 -3.48 -10.23 3.83
C ILE A 44 -2.56 -9.29 3.06
N THR A 45 -2.94 -8.92 1.83
CA THR A 45 -2.12 -8.01 1.01
C THR A 45 -2.08 -6.60 1.58
N HIS A 46 -3.17 -6.13 2.17
CA HIS A 46 -3.25 -4.81 2.80
C HIS A 46 -2.32 -4.70 4.02
N VAL A 47 -2.40 -5.66 4.96
CA VAL A 47 -1.51 -5.72 6.12
C VAL A 47 -0.04 -5.86 5.69
N ARG A 48 0.23 -6.74 4.71
CA ARG A 48 1.59 -6.93 4.18
C ARG A 48 2.16 -5.63 3.60
N ASN A 49 1.35 -4.85 2.90
CA ASN A 49 1.79 -3.59 2.32
C ASN A 49 2.09 -2.54 3.40
N HIS A 50 1.21 -2.38 4.39
CA HIS A 50 1.45 -1.46 5.51
C HIS A 50 2.68 -1.84 6.33
N TYR A 51 2.94 -3.14 6.53
CA TYR A 51 4.20 -3.58 7.15
C TYR A 51 5.44 -3.14 6.36
N TRP A 52 5.38 -3.19 5.02
CA TRP A 52 6.48 -2.69 4.20
C TRP A 52 6.62 -1.17 4.25
N MET A 53 5.51 -0.42 4.21
CA MET A 53 5.55 1.03 4.41
C MET A 53 6.16 1.39 5.78
N TYR A 54 5.83 0.65 6.84
CA TYR A 54 6.44 0.77 8.16
C TYR A 54 7.96 0.51 8.10
N LYS A 55 8.38 -0.57 7.44
CA LYS A 55 9.81 -0.91 7.26
C LYS A 55 10.58 0.24 6.60
N VAL A 56 10.03 0.85 5.54
CA VAL A 56 10.65 2.01 4.88
C VAL A 56 10.69 3.21 5.83
N ALA A 57 9.60 3.50 6.52
CA ALA A 57 9.52 4.63 7.45
C ALA A 57 10.56 4.53 8.59
N VAL A 58 10.77 3.34 9.16
CA VAL A 58 11.83 3.10 10.15
C VAL A 58 13.21 3.35 9.54
N LYS A 59 13.44 2.85 8.32
CA LYS A 59 14.72 2.99 7.63
C LYS A 59 15.05 4.46 7.29
N THR A 60 14.05 5.27 6.98
CA THR A 60 14.21 6.72 6.69
C THR A 60 13.99 7.61 7.92
N THR A 61 13.88 7.03 9.11
CA THR A 61 13.62 7.75 10.37
C THR A 61 12.34 8.62 10.36
N ASP A 62 11.35 8.31 9.52
CA ASP A 62 10.07 9.03 9.48
C ASP A 62 9.12 8.45 10.56
N LEU A 63 9.25 8.95 11.78
CA LEU A 63 8.47 8.49 12.93
C LEU A 63 6.95 8.69 12.73
N ARG A 64 6.54 9.78 12.07
CA ARG A 64 5.12 10.04 11.81
C ARG A 64 4.55 8.98 10.87
N GLU A 65 5.29 8.62 9.84
CA GLU A 65 4.90 7.54 8.95
C GLU A 65 4.89 6.19 9.68
N ALA A 66 5.94 5.87 10.45
CA ALA A 66 6.04 4.60 11.16
C ALA A 66 4.86 4.37 12.13
N LEU A 67 4.54 5.35 12.98
CA LEU A 67 3.40 5.27 13.89
C LEU A 67 2.07 5.19 13.14
N GLY A 68 1.92 5.97 12.07
CA GLY A 68 0.73 5.91 11.23
C GLY A 68 0.52 4.53 10.61
N GLN A 69 1.58 3.86 10.16
CA GLN A 69 1.49 2.52 9.58
C GLN A 69 1.09 1.45 10.61
N ILE A 70 1.50 1.58 11.87
CA ILE A 70 1.02 0.70 12.95
C ILE A 70 -0.51 0.82 13.11
N VAL A 71 -1.02 2.05 13.17
CA VAL A 71 -2.47 2.29 13.25
C VAL A 71 -3.18 1.74 12.01
N ARG A 72 -2.59 1.89 10.81
CA ARG A 72 -3.13 1.37 9.55
C ARG A 72 -3.19 -0.15 9.50
N ILE A 73 -2.22 -0.85 10.05
CA ILE A 73 -2.25 -2.32 10.20
C ILE A 73 -3.46 -2.75 11.02
N ILE A 74 -3.71 -2.09 12.16
CA ILE A 74 -4.88 -2.38 13.01
C ILE A 74 -6.19 -2.09 12.25
N MET A 75 -6.28 -0.95 11.56
CA MET A 75 -7.47 -0.58 10.78
C MET A 75 -7.69 -1.43 9.52
N SER A 76 -6.69 -2.19 9.08
CA SER A 76 -6.78 -3.04 7.87
C SER A 76 -7.86 -4.12 7.98
N VAL A 77 -8.37 -4.42 9.18
CA VAL A 77 -9.53 -5.29 9.41
C VAL A 77 -10.75 -4.86 8.57
N GLY A 78 -10.87 -3.57 8.23
CA GLY A 78 -11.90 -3.06 7.31
C GLY A 78 -11.89 -3.72 5.92
N SER A 79 -10.76 -4.30 5.49
CA SER A 79 -10.68 -5.08 4.24
C SER A 79 -11.50 -6.35 4.24
N LEU A 80 -11.79 -6.92 5.42
CA LEU A 80 -12.61 -8.14 5.54
C LEU A 80 -14.08 -7.86 5.21
N VAL A 81 -14.55 -6.65 5.50
CA VAL A 81 -15.94 -6.21 5.28
C VAL A 81 -16.11 -5.31 4.04
N GLY A 82 -15.03 -5.05 3.30
CA GLY A 82 -15.06 -4.34 2.02
C GLY A 82 -15.21 -2.83 2.09
N VAL A 83 -15.11 -2.21 3.27
CA VAL A 83 -15.37 -0.76 3.50
C VAL A 83 -14.16 0.14 3.23
N VAL A 84 -13.11 -0.38 2.60
CA VAL A 84 -11.85 0.35 2.38
C VAL A 84 -11.97 1.33 1.21
N PRO A 85 -11.54 2.60 1.36
CA PRO A 85 -11.70 3.61 0.32
C PRO A 85 -10.87 3.30 -0.92
N ILE A 86 -11.50 3.41 -2.09
CA ILE A 86 -10.85 3.12 -3.37
C ILE A 86 -9.75 4.14 -3.66
N GLY A 87 -8.58 3.66 -4.09
CA GLY A 87 -7.49 4.48 -4.61
C GLY A 87 -6.63 5.20 -3.55
N ASN A 88 -6.91 5.02 -2.26
CA ASN A 88 -6.09 5.59 -1.20
C ASN A 88 -4.66 5.03 -1.29
N THR A 89 -3.65 5.87 -1.06
CA THR A 89 -2.24 5.47 -1.19
C THR A 89 -1.69 4.81 0.07
N GLY A 90 -2.43 4.82 1.19
CA GLY A 90 -2.02 4.17 2.44
C GLY A 90 -1.05 4.98 3.31
N ARG A 91 -0.55 6.13 2.83
CA ARG A 91 0.36 7.01 3.57
C ARG A 91 -0.27 7.54 4.86
N ALA A 92 0.54 7.64 5.91
CA ALA A 92 0.13 8.15 7.22
C ALA A 92 -0.32 9.62 7.20
N ARG A 93 0.18 10.40 6.22
CA ARG A 93 -0.17 11.81 6.03
C ARG A 93 -1.46 12.02 5.23
N ILE A 94 -2.06 10.93 4.72
CA ILE A 94 -3.33 10.94 4.02
C ILE A 94 -4.42 10.44 4.97
N ASN A 95 -5.59 11.08 4.94
CA ASN A 95 -6.74 10.65 5.73
C ASN A 95 -7.14 9.20 5.34
N PRO A 96 -7.36 8.29 6.31
CA PRO A 96 -7.61 6.87 6.06
C PRO A 96 -8.90 6.53 5.34
N ILE A 97 -9.89 7.40 5.39
CA ILE A 97 -11.19 7.19 4.74
C ILE A 97 -11.35 8.03 3.47
N LYS A 98 -10.31 8.78 3.07
CA LYS A 98 -10.34 9.63 1.87
C LYS A 98 -10.30 8.78 0.60
N PRO A 99 -11.36 8.77 -0.23
CA PRO A 99 -11.29 8.18 -1.57
C PRO A 99 -10.35 9.01 -2.45
N MET A 100 -9.63 8.33 -3.34
CA MET A 100 -8.68 8.95 -4.26
C MET A 100 -8.82 8.33 -5.65
N LYS A 101 -8.40 9.05 -6.69
CA LYS A 101 -8.43 8.52 -8.06
C LYS A 101 -7.42 7.38 -8.20
N ILE A 102 -7.85 6.28 -8.79
CA ILE A 102 -6.94 5.18 -9.17
C ILE A 102 -6.06 5.67 -10.34
N PRO A 103 -4.73 5.52 -10.27
CA PRO A 103 -3.84 5.77 -11.40
C PRO A 103 -4.32 5.06 -12.68
N ARG A 104 -4.24 5.74 -13.82
CA ARG A 104 -4.87 5.29 -15.08
C ARG A 104 -4.45 3.88 -15.47
N ASP A 105 -3.17 3.56 -15.31
CA ASP A 105 -2.58 2.27 -15.62
C ASP A 105 -3.01 1.15 -14.66
N LEU A 106 -3.51 1.47 -13.46
CA LEU A 106 -4.03 0.49 -12.51
C LEU A 106 -5.52 0.20 -12.66
N GLN A 107 -6.28 1.04 -13.39
CA GLN A 107 -7.73 0.90 -13.53
C GLN A 107 -8.13 -0.45 -14.16
N VAL A 108 -7.31 -0.95 -15.09
CA VAL A 108 -7.47 -2.24 -15.81
C VAL A 108 -7.52 -3.49 -14.91
N TYR A 109 -7.24 -3.34 -13.61
CA TYR A 109 -7.28 -4.43 -12.63
C TYR A 109 -8.56 -4.43 -11.78
N PHE A 110 -9.39 -3.38 -11.87
CA PHE A 110 -10.62 -3.21 -11.10
C PHE A 110 -11.90 -3.43 -11.92
N GLU A 111 -11.75 -3.80 -13.19
CA GLU A 111 -12.81 -4.31 -14.07
C GLU A 111 -13.18 -5.78 -13.76
#